data_AF-A0ABD0XDW2-F1
#
_entry.id   AF-A0ABD0XDW2-F1
#
_cell.length_a   1.000
_cell.length_b   1.000
_cell.length_c   1.000
_cell.angle_alpha   90.00
_cell.angle_beta   90.00
_cell.angle_gamma   90.00
#
_symmetry.space_group_name_H-M   'P 1'
#
loop_
_entity.id
_entity.type
_entity.pdbx_description
1 polymer ?
#
loop_
_entity_poly.entity_id
_entity_poly.type
_entity_poly.pdbx_seq_one_letter_code
_entity_poly.pdbx_strand_id
1 'polypeptide(L)'
;MKVTLDSAEVPVVLNYMSCSCSAGKALCNHIVALLFQSAHYVTMGFKTVPLPLSCTSELQTWHSPRTQGIAPEATNDMAVCKPAAKKKVSELW
;
A
#
# COMPACT_ATOMS: atom_id res chain seq x y z
N MET A 1 -1.42 -5.37 -32.33
CA MET A 1 -0.87 -6.46 -31.49
C MET A 1 -2.04 -7.27 -30.98
N LYS A 2 -2.09 -8.57 -31.28
CA LYS A 2 -3.16 -9.47 -30.81
C LYS A 2 -2.55 -10.31 -29.68
N VAL A 3 -3.09 -10.21 -28.47
CA VAL A 3 -2.66 -11.02 -27.33
C VAL A 3 -3.73 -12.10 -27.10
N THR A 4 -3.29 -13.35 -27.13
CA THR A 4 -4.10 -14.53 -26.82
C THR A 4 -3.58 -15.15 -25.54
N LEU A 5 -4.48 -15.38 -24.59
CA LEU A 5 -4.18 -16.09 -23.35
C LEU A 5 -4.66 -17.54 -23.52
N ASP A 6 -3.73 -18.47 -23.36
CA ASP A 6 -4.05 -19.89 -23.42
C ASP A 6 -4.85 -20.28 -22.17
N SER A 7 -6.12 -20.60 -22.38
CA SER A 7 -7.00 -21.17 -21.37
C SER A 7 -7.33 -22.61 -21.78
N ALA A 8 -7.50 -23.49 -20.79
CA ALA A 8 -7.69 -24.93 -21.01
C ALA A 8 -8.96 -25.27 -21.84
N GLU A 9 -9.93 -24.36 -21.91
CA GLU A 9 -11.20 -24.58 -22.61
C GLU A 9 -11.33 -23.72 -23.88
N VAL A 10 -11.14 -22.40 -23.77
CA VAL A 10 -11.30 -21.45 -24.89
C VAL A 10 -10.26 -20.33 -24.78
N PRO A 11 -9.45 -20.07 -25.82
CA PRO A 11 -8.44 -19.00 -25.77
C PRO A 11 -9.11 -17.63 -25.60
N VAL A 12 -8.64 -16.87 -24.61
CA VAL A 12 -9.16 -15.52 -24.35
C VAL A 12 -8.40 -14.53 -25.23
N VAL A 13 -9.12 -13.81 -26.08
CA VAL A 13 -8.55 -12.80 -26.97
C VAL A 13 -8.72 -11.42 -26.36
N LEU A 14 -7.60 -10.71 -26.20
CA LEU A 14 -7.61 -9.35 -25.67
C LEU A 14 -7.78 -8.35 -26.82
N ASN A 15 -9.00 -7.82 -26.99
CA ASN A 15 -9.38 -6.98 -28.13
C ASN A 15 -8.81 -5.55 -28.05
N TYR A 16 -8.78 -4.98 -26.85
CA TYR A 16 -8.28 -3.62 -26.63
C TYR A 16 -7.66 -3.50 -25.25
N MET A 17 -6.55 -2.77 -25.18
CA MET A 17 -5.88 -2.42 -23.93
C MET A 17 -5.19 -1.08 -24.05
N SER A 18 -5.27 -0.29 -22.99
CA SER A 18 -4.57 0.97 -22.84
C SER A 18 -4.23 1.19 -21.39
N CYS A 19 -2.99 1.58 -21.13
CA CYS A 19 -2.53 2.04 -19.84
C CYS A 19 -1.97 3.46 -19.98
N SER A 20 -2.09 4.28 -18.94
CA SER A 20 -1.51 5.63 -18.90
C SER A 20 0.01 5.65 -18.65
N CYS A 21 0.63 4.48 -18.41
CA CYS A 21 2.08 4.36 -18.28
C CYS A 21 2.80 4.55 -19.63
N SER A 22 4.13 4.64 -19.61
CA SER A 22 4.97 4.83 -20.80
C SER A 22 4.77 3.80 -21.90
N ALA A 23 4.35 2.58 -21.55
CA ALA A 23 4.04 1.52 -22.52
C ALA A 23 2.73 1.76 -23.31
N GLY A 24 1.83 2.62 -22.81
CA GLY A 24 0.63 3.03 -23.52
C GLY A 24 -0.29 1.86 -23.89
N LYS A 25 -0.35 1.54 -25.19
CA LYS A 25 -1.16 0.45 -25.76
C LYS A 25 -0.44 -0.90 -25.84
N ALA A 26 0.84 -0.95 -25.46
CA ALA A 26 1.58 -2.21 -25.36
C ALA A 26 1.23 -2.97 -24.09
N LEU A 27 1.54 -4.27 -24.05
CA LEU A 27 1.39 -5.11 -22.87
C LEU A 27 2.40 -4.68 -21.79
N CYS A 28 1.90 -3.97 -20.78
CA CYS A 28 2.70 -3.49 -19.65
C CYS A 28 2.41 -4.29 -18.39
N ASN A 29 3.35 -4.25 -17.43
CA ASN A 29 3.21 -4.97 -16.16
C ASN A 29 1.95 -4.59 -15.37
N HIS A 30 1.44 -3.36 -15.50
CA HIS A 30 0.18 -2.97 -14.87
C HIS A 30 -1.02 -3.75 -15.42
N ILE A 31 -1.09 -3.95 -16.74
CA ILE A 31 -2.18 -4.74 -17.34
C ILE A 31 -2.04 -6.21 -16.97
N VAL A 32 -0.81 -6.75 -16.97
CA VAL A 32 -0.56 -8.13 -16.53
C VAL A 32 -1.01 -8.32 -15.08
N ALA A 33 -0.64 -7.42 -14.18
CA ALA A 33 -1.05 -7.45 -12.78
C ALA A 33 -2.58 -7.34 -12.63
N LEU A 34 -3.23 -6.46 -13.39
CA LEU A 34 -4.69 -6.32 -13.39
C LEU A 34 -5.39 -7.62 -13.82
N LEU A 35 -4.94 -8.25 -14.91
CA LEU A 35 -5.49 -9.52 -15.40
C LEU A 35 -5.32 -10.63 -14.37
N PHE A 36 -4.11 -10.78 -13.82
CA PHE A 36 -3.82 -11.75 -12.77
C PHE A 36 -4.70 -11.55 -11.54
N GLN A 37 -4.82 -10.31 -11.06
CA GLN A 37 -5.63 -9.97 -9.89
C GLN A 37 -7.11 -10.25 -10.13
N SER A 38 -7.62 -9.95 -11.32
CA SER A 38 -9.01 -10.20 -11.69
C SER A 38 -9.34 -11.70 -11.72
N ALA A 39 -8.45 -12.52 -12.31
CA ALA A 39 -8.59 -13.97 -12.32
C ALA A 39 -8.59 -14.52 -10.90
N HIS A 40 -7.67 -14.04 -10.05
CA HIS A 40 -7.60 -14.44 -8.65
C HIS A 40 -8.90 -14.13 -7.89
N TYR A 41 -9.52 -12.97 -8.12
CA TYR A 41 -10.80 -12.64 -7.48
C TYR A 41 -11.94 -13.56 -7.89
N VAL A 42 -12.01 -13.92 -9.18
CA VAL A 42 -12.99 -14.87 -9.68
C VAL A 42 -12.79 -16.24 -9.02
N THR A 43 -11.54 -16.72 -8.95
CA THR A 43 -11.21 -18.00 -8.31
C THR A 43 -11.56 -18.02 -6.82
N MET A 44 -11.42 -16.88 -6.12
CA MET A 44 -11.77 -16.72 -4.72
C MET A 44 -13.28 -16.49 -4.48
N GLY A 45 -14.10 -16.41 -5.54
CA GLY A 45 -15.54 -16.19 -5.44
C GLY A 45 -15.94 -14.76 -5.04
N PHE A 46 -15.05 -13.77 -5.21
CA PHE A 46 -15.39 -12.37 -4.96
C PHE A 46 -16.31 -11.83 -6.06
N LYS A 47 -17.45 -11.27 -5.68
CA LYS A 47 -18.42 -10.64 -6.60
C LYS A 47 -18.00 -9.23 -7.03
N THR A 48 -17.15 -8.58 -6.23
CA THR A 48 -16.69 -7.21 -6.42
C THR A 48 -15.23 -7.11 -6.01
N VAL A 49 -14.49 -6.16 -6.60
CA VAL A 49 -13.12 -5.86 -6.16
C VAL A 49 -13.17 -5.48 -4.68
N PRO A 50 -12.40 -6.16 -3.80
CA PRO A 50 -12.31 -5.78 -2.40
C PRO A 50 -11.80 -4.34 -2.30
N LEU A 51 -12.52 -3.49 -1.58
CA LEU A 51 -11.97 -2.16 -1.29
C LEU A 51 -10.65 -2.36 -0.54
N PRO A 52 -9.57 -1.65 -0.92
CA PRO A 52 -8.41 -1.55 -0.06
C PRO A 52 -8.92 -1.01 1.26
N LEU A 53 -8.92 -1.83 2.32
CA LEU A 53 -9.10 -1.32 3.66
C LEU A 53 -7.91 -0.40 3.88
N SER A 54 -8.14 0.90 3.76
CA SER A 54 -7.14 1.88 4.15
C SER A 54 -6.70 1.54 5.57
N CYS A 55 -5.40 1.60 5.86
CA CYS A 55 -4.85 1.41 7.21
C CYS A 55 -5.52 2.34 8.27
N THR A 56 -6.29 3.33 7.83
CA THR A 56 -7.13 4.24 8.61
C THR A 56 -8.57 3.76 8.87
N SER A 57 -9.00 2.62 8.32
CA SER A 57 -10.31 2.04 8.62
C SER A 57 -10.36 1.49 10.05
N GLU A 58 -9.20 1.12 10.59
CA GLU A 58 -9.05 0.84 12.01
C GLU A 58 -8.72 2.15 12.74
N LEU A 59 -9.38 2.40 13.88
CA LEU A 59 -9.02 3.51 14.74
C LEU A 59 -7.54 3.39 15.07
N GLN A 60 -6.76 4.45 14.80
CA GLN A 60 -5.38 4.50 15.22
C GLN A 60 -5.33 4.33 16.74
N THR A 61 -4.91 3.14 17.20
CA THR A 61 -4.72 2.85 18.61
C THR A 61 -3.51 3.67 19.05
N TRP A 62 -3.75 4.71 19.85
CA TRP A 62 -2.68 5.47 20.45
C TRP A 62 -1.74 4.51 21.18
N HIS A 63 -0.50 4.38 20.70
CA HIS A 63 0.48 3.54 21.37
C HIS A 63 0.86 4.25 22.67
N SER A 64 0.42 3.72 23.82
CA SER A 64 0.91 4.18 25.11
C SER A 64 2.44 4.01 25.13
N PRO A 65 3.24 5.04 25.46
CA PRO A 65 4.67 4.90 25.60
C PRO A 65 5.01 3.74 26.55
N ARG A 66 5.97 2.88 26.17
CA ARG A 66 6.37 1.70 26.95
C ARG A 66 7.20 2.02 28.19
N THR A 67 7.50 3.29 28.43
CA THR A 67 8.35 3.76 29.52
C THR A 67 7.60 4.80 30.32
N GLN A 68 7.62 4.61 31.65
CA GLN A 68 7.16 5.49 32.72
C GLN A 68 5.79 6.15 32.46
N GLY A 69 4.75 5.64 33.13
CA GLY A 69 3.35 6.01 32.91
C GLY A 69 3.10 7.52 32.75
N ILE A 70 2.09 7.86 31.94
CA ILE A 70 1.64 9.23 31.73
C ILE A 70 1.01 9.72 33.04
N ALA A 71 1.76 10.50 33.81
CA ALA A 71 1.25 11.18 35.00
C ALA A 71 0.86 12.62 34.61
N PRO A 72 -0.30 13.13 35.06
CA PRO A 72 -0.65 14.53 34.86
C PRO A 72 0.30 15.40 35.70
N GLU A 73 1.03 16.29 35.03
CA GLU A 73 1.83 17.34 35.68
C GLU A 73 1.10 18.68 35.54
N ALA A 74 1.26 19.56 36.53
CA ALA A 74 0.62 20.87 36.50
C ALA A 74 1.16 21.68 35.31
N THR A 75 0.26 22.19 34.47
CA THR A 75 0.60 22.92 33.24
C THR A 75 1.48 24.15 33.49
N ASN A 76 1.44 24.71 34.70
CA ASN A 76 2.20 25.89 35.08
C ASN A 76 3.72 25.64 35.16
N ASP A 77 4.17 24.39 35.27
CA ASP A 77 5.58 24.02 35.39
C ASP A 77 6.16 23.46 34.08
N MET A 78 5.39 23.49 32.98
CA MET A 78 5.81 22.94 31.69
C MET A 78 6.66 23.91 30.88
N ALA A 79 7.93 23.55 30.64
CA ALA A 79 8.78 24.22 29.66
C ALA A 79 8.71 23.53 28.30
N VAL A 80 8.19 24.22 27.27
CA VAL A 80 8.22 23.72 25.88
C VAL A 80 9.63 23.90 25.31
N CYS A 81 10.43 22.84 25.40
CA CYS A 81 11.77 22.81 24.83
C CYS A 81 11.75 22.35 23.37
N LYS A 82 12.58 22.98 22.53
CA LYS A 82 12.83 22.46 21.18
C LYS A 82 13.53 21.10 21.29
N PRO A 83 13.17 20.10 20.46
CA PRO A 83 13.88 18.83 20.44
C PRO A 83 15.36 19.09 20.15
N ALA A 84 16.24 18.60 21.03
CA ALA A 84 17.66 18.73 20.84
C ALA A 84 18.09 17.99 19.56
N ALA A 85 18.79 18.68 18.68
CA ALA A 85 19.39 18.05 17.52
C ALA A 85 20.36 16.95 18.00
N LYS A 86 20.18 15.72 17.53
CA LYS A 86 21.13 14.64 17.81
C LYS A 86 22.50 15.09 17.32
N LYS A 87 23.49 15.19 18.22
CA LYS A 87 24.89 15.34 17.79
C LYS A 87 25.21 14.10 16.97
N LYS A 88 25.66 14.30 15.72
CA LYS A 88 26.23 13.22 14.93
C LYS A 88 27.40 12.68 15.76
N VAL A 89 27.31 11.43 16.19
CA VAL A 89 28.49 10.69 16.64
C VAL A 89 29.39 10.65 15.41
N SER A 90 30.47 11.42 15.41
CA SER A 90 31.51 11.28 14.42
C SER A 90 31.99 9.83 14.53
N GLU A 91 31.82 9.07 13.45
CA GLU A 91 32.40 7.75 13.26
C GLU A 91 33.87 7.81 13.67
N LEU A 92 34.17 7.21 14.80
CA LEU A 92 35.49 6.65 15.04
C LEU A 92 35.31 5.17 14.79
N TRP A 93 36.10 4.69 13.82
CA TRP A 93 36.28 3.32 13.32
C TRP A 93 35.28 2.88 12.25
#